data_AF-A0A1M6GL87-F1
#
_entry.id   AF-A0A1M6GL87-F1
#
_cell.length_a   1.000
_cell.length_b   1.000
_cell.length_c   1.000
_cell.angle_alpha   90.00
_cell.angle_beta   90.00
_cell.angle_gamma   90.00
#
_symmetry.space_group_name_H-M   'P 1'
#
loop_
_entity.id
_entity.type
_entity.pdbx_description
1 polymer ?
#
loop_
_entity_poly.entity_id
_entity_poly.type
_entity_poly.pdbx_seq_one_letter_code
_entity_poly.pdbx_strand_id
1 'polypeptide(L)'
;MNDSREQLIVRLRSEAGKCSAIELVILCQNDMGGVISPSQFIHLFFDAFPHIPLRAIIRATGWKYFRDEGFSDDVFSELLDPWINKQIPFK
;
A
#
# COMPACT_ATOMS: atom_id res chain seq x y z
N MET A 1 -6.30 21.82 1.89
CA MET A 1 -5.02 21.07 1.88
C MET A 1 -5.29 19.54 1.91
N ASN A 2 -6.31 19.08 1.17
CA ASN A 2 -6.74 17.66 1.13
C ASN A 2 -6.41 17.00 -0.23
N ASP A 3 -6.16 17.83 -1.24
CA ASP A 3 -6.08 17.44 -2.65
C ASP A 3 -4.91 16.49 -2.94
N SER A 4 -3.76 16.65 -2.26
CA SER A 4 -2.58 15.82 -2.47
C SER A 4 -2.78 14.36 -2.03
N ARG A 5 -3.53 14.14 -0.94
CA ARG A 5 -3.83 12.77 -0.46
C ARG A 5 -4.83 12.08 -1.37
N GLU A 6 -5.87 12.78 -1.79
CA GLU A 6 -6.87 12.24 -2.72
C GLU A 6 -6.25 11.89 -4.07
N GLN A 7 -5.36 12.74 -4.60
CA GLN A 7 -4.60 12.45 -5.82
C GLN A 7 -3.71 11.20 -5.67
N LEU A 8 -3.04 11.05 -4.52
CA LEU A 8 -2.25 9.85 -4.23
C LEU A 8 -3.12 8.59 -4.19
N ILE A 9 -4.29 8.64 -3.56
CA ILE A 9 -5.25 7.52 -3.55
C ILE A 9 -5.69 7.14 -4.97
N VAL A 10 -6.01 8.14 -5.81
CA VAL A 10 -6.37 7.90 -7.21
C VAL A 10 -5.21 7.25 -7.97
N ARG A 11 -3.98 7.73 -7.76
CA ARG A 11 -2.78 7.18 -8.41
C ARG A 11 -2.48 5.75 -7.96
N LEU A 12 -2.59 5.45 -6.66
CA LEU A 12 -2.42 4.09 -6.15
C LEU A 12 -3.42 3.12 -6.79
N ARG A 13 -4.69 3.55 -6.94
CA ARG A 13 -5.73 2.77 -7.61
C ARG A 13 -5.44 2.57 -9.10
N SER A 14 -4.90 3.56 -9.80
CA SER A 14 -4.58 3.44 -11.23
C SER A 14 -3.38 2.55 -11.53
N GLU A 15 -2.47 2.41 -10.57
CA GLU A 15 -1.29 1.53 -10.67
C GLU A 15 -1.54 0.11 -10.12
N ALA A 16 -2.68 -0.13 -9.48
CA ALA A 16 -3.07 -1.46 -9.04
C ALA A 16 -3.18 -2.44 -10.22
N GLY A 17 -2.61 -3.63 -10.06
CA GLY A 17 -2.51 -4.64 -11.12
C GLY A 17 -1.42 -4.38 -12.16
N LYS A 18 -0.70 -3.25 -12.09
CA LYS A 18 0.50 -2.95 -12.88
C LYS A 18 1.76 -3.01 -12.03
N CYS A 19 1.65 -2.59 -10.76
CA CYS A 19 2.72 -2.56 -9.79
C CYS A 19 2.49 -3.60 -8.68
N SER A 20 3.59 -4.09 -8.13
CA SER A 20 3.64 -4.81 -6.85
C SER A 20 3.31 -3.91 -5.66
N ALA A 21 2.99 -4.51 -4.52
CA ALA A 21 2.76 -3.82 -3.26
C ALA A 21 3.95 -2.96 -2.85
N ILE A 22 5.17 -3.44 -3.08
CA ILE A 22 6.41 -2.72 -2.75
C ILE A 22 6.54 -1.47 -3.61
N GLU A 23 6.34 -1.60 -4.92
CA GLU A 23 6.39 -0.47 -5.85
C GLU A 23 5.34 0.60 -5.50
N LEU A 24 4.16 0.19 -5.05
CA LEU A 24 3.13 1.12 -4.57
C LEU A 24 3.55 1.85 -3.27
N VAL A 25 4.27 1.19 -2.36
CA VAL A 25 4.84 1.88 -1.19
C VAL A 25 5.92 2.88 -1.59
N ILE A 26 6.80 2.51 -2.53
CA ILE A 26 7.84 3.41 -3.05
C ILE A 26 7.20 4.62 -3.74
N LEU A 27 6.12 4.42 -4.49
CA LEU A 27 5.33 5.50 -5.09
C LEU A 27 4.80 6.46 -4.02
N CYS A 28 4.23 5.94 -2.91
CA CYS A 28 3.80 6.78 -1.80
C CYS A 28 4.95 7.60 -1.21
N GLN A 29 6.14 7.00 -1.02
CA GLN A 29 7.29 7.71 -0.46
C GLN A 29 7.74 8.87 -1.35
N ASN A 30 7.81 8.62 -2.66
CA ASN A 30 8.20 9.63 -3.64
C ASN A 30 7.22 10.80 -3.67
N ASP A 31 5.91 10.51 -3.65
CA ASP A 31 4.87 11.54 -3.69
C ASP A 31 4.74 12.30 -2.37
N MET A 32 5.02 11.66 -1.24
CA MET A 32 5.01 12.30 0.08
C MET A 32 6.35 12.97 0.43
N GLY A 33 7.39 12.80 -0.39
CA GLY A 33 8.72 13.38 -0.17
C GLY A 33 9.45 12.78 1.04
N GLY A 34 9.17 11.53 1.41
CA GLY A 34 9.81 10.92 2.58
C GLY A 34 9.28 9.55 2.98
N VAL A 35 9.79 9.06 4.12
CA VAL A 35 9.43 7.77 4.70
C VAL A 35 7.97 7.81 5.15
N ILE A 36 7.16 6.87 4.65
CA ILE A 36 5.80 6.67 5.15
C ILE A 36 5.81 5.95 6.49
N SER A 37 5.04 6.44 7.45
CA SER A 37 4.86 5.77 8.74
C SER A 37 3.89 4.58 8.63
N PRO A 38 3.91 3.62 9.57
CA PRO A 38 2.93 2.52 9.60
C PRO A 38 1.48 3.00 9.64
N SER A 39 1.18 4.07 10.38
CA SER A 39 -0.18 4.61 10.45
C SER A 39 -0.61 5.27 9.13
N GLN A 40 0.29 6.02 8.49
CA GLN A 40 0.03 6.60 7.17
C GLN A 40 -0.21 5.50 6.13
N PHE A 41 0.61 4.46 6.13
CA PHE A 41 0.44 3.29 5.28
C PHE A 41 -0.94 2.64 5.48
N ILE A 42 -1.34 2.35 6.72
CA ILE A 42 -2.65 1.73 7.02
C ILE A 42 -3.78 2.57 6.44
N HIS A 43 -3.80 3.87 6.75
CA HIS A 43 -4.87 4.75 6.28
C HIS A 43 -4.88 4.89 4.76
N LEU A 44 -3.72 5.05 4.11
CA LEU A 44 -3.63 5.19 2.66
C LEU A 44 -4.07 3.92 1.92
N PHE A 45 -3.57 2.76 2.33
CA PHE A 45 -3.90 1.49 1.68
C PHE A 45 -5.35 1.07 1.94
N PHE A 46 -5.89 1.37 3.13
CA PHE A 46 -7.30 1.11 3.43
C PHE A 46 -8.22 1.98 2.56
N ASP A 47 -7.90 3.26 2.41
CA ASP A 47 -8.69 4.17 1.57
C ASP A 47 -8.53 3.82 0.08
N ALA A 48 -7.31 3.50 -0.38
CA ALA A 48 -7.04 3.16 -1.78
C ALA A 48 -7.65 1.82 -2.18
N PHE A 49 -7.59 0.81 -1.30
CA PHE A 49 -7.96 -0.56 -1.60
C PHE A 49 -8.92 -1.11 -0.53
N PRO A 50 -10.19 -0.67 -0.51
CA PRO A 50 -11.16 -1.05 0.52
C PRO A 50 -11.51 -2.54 0.53
N HIS A 51 -11.15 -3.28 -0.52
CA HIS A 51 -11.34 -4.73 -0.60
C HIS A 51 -10.23 -5.54 0.09
N ILE A 52 -9.08 -4.92 0.42
CA ILE A 52 -8.03 -5.58 1.20
C ILE A 52 -8.49 -5.68 2.65
N PRO A 53 -8.50 -6.88 3.26
CA PRO A 53 -8.86 -7.01 4.66
C PRO A 53 -7.95 -6.14 5.53
N LEU A 54 -8.53 -5.31 6.41
CA LEU A 54 -7.76 -4.45 7.31
C LEU A 54 -6.70 -5.22 8.11
N ARG A 55 -7.01 -6.47 8.52
CA ARG A 55 -6.05 -7.36 9.19
C ARG A 55 -4.79 -7.65 8.36
N ALA A 56 -4.92 -7.73 7.04
CA ALA A 56 -3.79 -7.94 6.13
C ALA A 56 -2.94 -6.68 6.03
N ILE A 57 -3.57 -5.49 5.92
CA ILE A 57 -2.88 -4.19 5.94
C ILE A 57 -2.13 -3.98 7.26
N ILE A 58 -2.77 -4.24 8.41
CA ILE A 58 -2.12 -4.14 9.72
C ILE A 58 -0.95 -5.13 9.82
N ARG A 59 -1.13 -6.38 9.39
CA ARG A 59 -0.05 -7.37 9.38
C ARG A 59 1.12 -6.93 8.49
N ALA A 60 0.84 -6.28 7.37
CA ALA A 60 1.86 -5.74 6.47
C ALA A 60 2.79 -4.71 7.14
N THR A 61 2.35 -4.04 8.22
CA THR A 61 3.22 -3.16 9.03
C THR A 61 4.29 -3.89 9.83
N GLY A 62 4.30 -5.22 9.80
CA GLY A 62 5.41 -6.06 10.29
C GLY A 62 6.56 -6.23 9.31
N TRP A 63 6.50 -5.60 8.13
CA TRP A 63 7.57 -5.60 7.14
C TRP A 63 8.82 -4.87 7.64
N LYS A 64 10.02 -5.33 7.25
CA LYS A 64 11.32 -4.76 7.63
C LYS A 64 11.44 -3.26 7.39
N TYR A 65 10.80 -2.76 6.35
CA TYR A 65 10.74 -1.33 6.08
C TYR A 65 10.17 -0.51 7.25
N PHE A 66 9.22 -1.06 8.01
CA PHE A 66 8.59 -0.38 9.15
C PHE A 66 9.21 -0.75 10.51
N ARG A 67 9.92 -1.88 10.59
CA ARG A 67 10.44 -2.45 11.84
C ARG A 67 11.75 -3.22 11.59
N ASP A 68 12.80 -2.91 12.34
CA ASP A 68 14.13 -3.52 12.14
C ASP A 68 14.13 -5.08 12.16
N GLU A 69 13.30 -5.68 13.02
CA GLU A 69 13.14 -7.16 13.12
C GLU A 69 11.92 -7.69 12.34
N GLY A 70 11.46 -6.95 11.34
CA GLY A 70 10.30 -7.34 10.52
C GLY A 70 10.55 -8.52 9.58
N PHE A 71 9.51 -8.92 8.85
CA PHE A 71 9.62 -9.92 7.78
C PHE A 71 10.10 -9.30 6.46
N SER A 72 10.56 -10.14 5.53
CA SER A 72 11.15 -9.73 4.25
C SER A 72 10.14 -9.14 3.25
N ASP A 73 10.69 -8.54 2.20
CA ASP A 73 9.98 -8.04 1.02
C ASP A 73 9.06 -9.13 0.41
N ASP A 74 9.55 -10.37 0.29
CA ASP A 74 8.76 -11.49 -0.24
C ASP A 74 7.50 -11.74 0.59
N VAL A 75 7.61 -11.76 1.91
CA VAL A 75 6.46 -11.98 2.81
C VAL A 75 5.48 -10.80 2.75
N PHE A 76 5.99 -9.58 2.58
CA PHE A 76 5.14 -8.40 2.37
C PHE A 76 4.34 -8.51 1.07
N SER A 77 5.01 -8.87 -0.03
CA SER A 77 4.39 -9.11 -1.33
C SER A 77 3.34 -10.22 -1.26
N GLU A 78 3.66 -11.36 -0.65
CA GLU A 78 2.69 -12.47 -0.46
C GLU A 78 1.42 -12.04 0.29
N LEU A 79 1.54 -11.11 1.24
CA LEU A 79 0.40 -10.61 2.01
C LEU A 79 -0.53 -9.71 1.21
N LEU A 80 0.01 -8.89 0.29
CA LEU A 80 -0.72 -7.77 -0.32
C LEU A 80 -0.93 -7.91 -1.83
N ASP A 81 0.05 -8.44 -2.57
CA ASP A 81 -0.04 -8.60 -4.02
C ASP A 81 -1.28 -9.37 -4.47
N PRO A 82 -1.74 -10.44 -3.77
CA PRO A 82 -2.97 -11.14 -4.16
C PRO A 82 -4.22 -10.26 -4.15
N TRP A 83 -4.21 -9.17 -3.37
CA TRP A 83 -5.33 -8.24 -3.30
C TRP A 83 -5.17 -7.06 -4.24
N ILE A 84 -3.94 -6.56 -4.39
CA ILE A 84 -3.60 -5.44 -5.27
C ILE A 84 -3.72 -5.86 -6.75
N ASN A 85 -3.31 -7.10 -7.07
CA ASN A 85 -3.35 -7.65 -8.42
C ASN A 85 -4.66 -8.37 -8.74
N LYS A 86 -5.55 -8.54 -7.77
CA LYS A 86 -6.92 -8.99 -8.04
C LYS A 86 -7.64 -7.86 -8.77
N GLN A 87 -7.63 -7.90 -10.09
CA GLN A 87 -8.47 -7.04 -10.91
C GLN A 87 -9.92 -7.23 -10.47
N ILE A 88 -10.45 -6.27 -9.71
CA ILE A 88 -11.89 -6.09 -9.59
C ILE A 88 -12.26 -5.31 -10.84
N PRO A 89 -13.01 -5.90 -11.81
CA PRO A 89 -13.50 -5.14 -12.93
C PRO A 89 -14.36 -4.00 -12.37
N PHE A 90 -13.89 -2.76 -12.51
CA PHE A 90 -14.72 -1.59 -12.28
C PHE A 90 -15.89 -1.70 -13.26
N LYS A 91 -17.09 -1.87 -12.71
CA LYS A 91 -18.34 -1.91 -13.47
C LYS A 91 -18.93 -0.51 -13.57
#